data_AF-A0A7W0D298-F1
#
_entry.id   AF-A0A7W0D298-F1
#
_cell.length_a   1.000
_cell.length_b   1.000
_cell.length_c   1.000
_cell.angle_alpha   90.00
_cell.angle_beta   90.00
_cell.angle_gamma   90.00
#
_symmetry.space_group_name_H-M   'P 1'
#
loop_
_entity.id
_entity.type
_entity.pdbx_description
1 polymer ?
#
loop_
_entity_poly.entity_id
_entity_poly.type
_entity_poly.pdbx_seq_one_letter_code
_entity_poly.pdbx_strand_id
1 'polypeptide(L)'
;MMIKPIPKSLQVTVDREELHLPYTLQESINTYWDSLIKEKPYLTRGEIYSISHTIQLEEDMKITLQKTDYAHFLYAKQFSVNHKYKCRGVVANGVILTKDEFL
;
A
#
# COMPACT_ATOMS: atom_id res chain seq x y z
N MET A 1 20.58 -5.71 8.41
CA MET A 1 19.66 -5.67 7.26
C MET A 1 20.45 -6.08 6.03
N MET A 2 20.14 -7.20 5.38
CA MET A 2 20.83 -7.62 4.15
C MET A 2 20.09 -7.05 2.95
N ILE A 3 20.80 -6.31 2.11
CA ILE A 3 20.28 -5.86 0.81
C ILE A 3 20.32 -7.07 -0.12
N LYS A 4 19.16 -7.47 -0.64
CA LYS A 4 19.06 -8.56 -1.62
C LYS A 4 19.32 -8.01 -3.02
N PRO A 5 19.93 -8.79 -3.92
CA PRO A 5 20.06 -8.41 -5.33
C PRO A 5 18.67 -8.15 -5.94
N ILE A 6 18.62 -7.18 -6.85
CA ILE A 6 17.39 -6.83 -7.58
C ILE A 6 17.00 -8.04 -8.46
N PRO A 7 15.72 -8.45 -8.48
CA PRO A 7 15.28 -9.53 -9.36
C PRO A 7 15.52 -9.13 -10.83
N LYS A 8 15.86 -10.11 -11.67
CA LYS A 8 16.04 -9.88 -13.11
C LYS A 8 14.74 -9.46 -13.80
N SER A 9 13.60 -9.93 -13.30
CA SER A 9 12.27 -9.56 -13.79
C SER A 9 11.34 -9.17 -12.65
N LEU A 10 10.58 -8.10 -12.84
CA LEU A 10 9.52 -7.66 -11.94
C LEU A 10 8.21 -7.57 -12.71
N GLN A 11 7.21 -8.33 -12.26
CA GLN A 11 5.84 -8.22 -12.74
C GLN A 11 4.94 -7.67 -11.66
N VAL A 12 4.26 -6.57 -11.95
CA VAL A 12 3.22 -6.00 -11.07
C VAL A 12 1.88 -6.12 -11.78
N THR A 13 0.92 -6.80 -11.15
CA THR A 13 -0.44 -6.94 -11.66
C THR A 13 -1.43 -6.33 -10.69
N VAL A 14 -2.54 -5.82 -11.23
CA VAL A 14 -3.69 -5.37 -10.45
C VAL A 14 -4.76 -6.44 -10.59
N ASP A 15 -5.19 -6.98 -9.47
CA ASP A 15 -6.34 -7.89 -9.42
C ASP A 15 -7.62 -7.12 -9.77
N ARG A 16 -8.57 -7.81 -10.39
CA ARG A 16 -9.88 -7.24 -10.72
C ARG A 16 -10.73 -7.05 -9.47
N GLU A 17 -10.55 -7.94 -8.49
CA GLU A 17 -11.28 -7.88 -7.21
C GLU A 17 -10.63 -6.88 -6.25
N GLU A 18 -11.46 -6.07 -5.61
CA GLU A 18 -11.02 -5.16 -4.56
C GLU A 18 -10.65 -5.90 -3.28
N LEU A 19 -9.88 -5.25 -2.41
CA LEU A 19 -9.51 -5.82 -1.13
C LEU A 19 -10.74 -5.98 -0.23
N HIS A 20 -11.18 -7.22 0.00
CA HIS A 20 -12.32 -7.49 0.86
C HIS A 20 -11.96 -7.33 2.35
N LEU A 21 -12.60 -6.37 3.01
CA LEU A 21 -12.48 -6.11 4.44
C LEU A 21 -13.71 -6.63 5.19
N PRO A 22 -13.55 -7.25 6.39
CA PRO A 22 -14.69 -7.57 7.23
C PRO A 22 -15.49 -6.31 7.57
N TYR A 23 -16.81 -6.43 7.60
CA TYR A 23 -17.71 -5.30 7.86
C TYR A 23 -17.31 -4.48 9.09
N THR A 24 -17.00 -5.13 10.21
CA THR A 24 -16.61 -4.46 11.46
C THR A 24 -15.32 -3.65 11.33
N LEU A 25 -14.37 -4.12 10.53
CA LEU A 25 -13.14 -3.38 10.23
C LEU A 25 -13.43 -2.19 9.31
N GLN A 26 -14.25 -2.39 8.28
CA GLN A 26 -14.66 -1.33 7.37
C GLN A 26 -15.35 -0.18 8.12
N GLU A 27 -16.23 -0.50 9.07
CA GLU A 27 -16.90 0.49 9.91
C GLU A 27 -15.94 1.24 10.84
N SER A 28 -14.93 0.55 11.37
CA SER A 28 -13.89 1.19 12.19
C SER A 28 -13.04 2.17 11.35
N ILE A 29 -12.73 1.80 10.11
CA ILE A 29 -12.04 2.66 9.14
C ILE A 29 -12.90 3.88 8.81
N ASN A 30 -14.18 3.69 8.52
CA ASN A 30 -15.12 4.77 8.21
C ASN A 30 -15.26 5.74 9.40
N THR A 31 -15.43 5.22 10.62
CA THR A 31 -15.55 6.03 11.84
C THR A 31 -14.30 6.87 12.08
N TYR A 32 -13.11 6.28 11.89
CA TYR A 32 -11.85 6.99 11.99
C TYR A 32 -11.68 8.05 10.90
N TRP A 33 -12.11 7.75 9.67
CA TRP A 33 -12.07 8.72 8.58
C TRP A 33 -12.95 9.93 8.87
N ASP A 34 -14.18 9.70 9.34
CA ASP A 34 -15.14 10.76 9.67
C ASP A 34 -14.66 11.67 10.81
N SER A 35 -13.94 11.12 11.79
CA SER A 35 -13.30 11.94 12.82
C SER A 35 -12.12 12.74 12.25
N LEU A 36 -11.32 12.11 11.38
CA LEU A 36 -10.13 12.72 10.80
C LEU A 36 -10.47 13.91 9.88
N ILE A 37 -11.52 13.81 9.06
CA ILE A 37 -11.90 14.91 8.15
C ILE A 37 -12.53 16.10 8.88
N LYS A 38 -13.11 15.90 10.07
CA LYS A 38 -13.57 17.01 10.93
C LYS A 38 -12.40 17.87 11.39
N GLU A 39 -11.26 17.26 11.66
CA GLU A 39 -10.03 17.96 12.06
C GLU A 39 -9.22 18.46 10.85
N LYS A 40 -9.23 17.71 9.74
CA LYS A 40 -8.40 17.95 8.55
C LYS A 40 -9.27 17.90 7.28
N PRO A 41 -10.09 18.94 7.03
CA PRO A 41 -11.07 18.95 5.94
C PRO A 41 -10.45 18.98 4.54
N TYR A 42 -9.16 19.23 4.42
CA TYR A 42 -8.41 19.18 3.16
C TYR A 42 -8.05 17.75 2.71
N LEU A 43 -8.28 16.74 3.56
CA LEU A 43 -8.01 15.35 3.20
C LEU A 43 -9.10 14.80 2.28
N THR A 44 -8.68 14.06 1.26
CA THR A 44 -9.58 13.39 0.31
C THR A 44 -9.41 11.88 0.39
N ARG A 45 -10.52 11.13 0.31
CA ARG A 45 -10.51 9.66 0.30
C ARG A 45 -10.29 9.15 -1.13
N GLY A 46 -9.04 9.17 -1.56
CA GLY A 46 -8.64 8.66 -2.88
C GLY A 46 -8.52 7.14 -2.91
N GLU A 47 -8.72 6.56 -4.10
CA GLU A 47 -8.40 5.16 -4.37
C GLU A 47 -6.88 4.96 -4.32
N ILE A 48 -6.44 3.84 -3.75
CA ILE A 48 -5.04 3.41 -3.74
C ILE A 48 -4.95 1.91 -4.02
N TYR A 49 -3.72 1.42 -4.17
CA TYR A 49 -3.44 -0.01 -4.32
C TYR A 49 -2.62 -0.53 -3.14
N SER A 50 -3.06 -1.64 -2.58
CA SER A 50 -2.35 -2.38 -1.53
C SER A 50 -1.76 -3.66 -2.11
N ILE A 51 -0.54 -4.00 -1.71
CA ILE A 51 0.06 -5.31 -2.01
C ILE A 51 -0.77 -6.38 -1.31
N SER A 52 -1.39 -7.28 -2.08
CA SER A 52 -2.13 -8.43 -1.57
C SER A 52 -1.21 -9.65 -1.44
N HIS A 53 -0.35 -9.86 -2.43
CA HIS A 53 0.55 -10.99 -2.48
C HIS A 53 1.87 -10.65 -3.17
N THR A 54 2.94 -11.30 -2.71
CA THR A 54 4.26 -11.23 -3.32
C THR A 54 4.80 -12.65 -3.46
N ILE A 55 5.19 -13.03 -4.67
CA ILE A 55 5.88 -14.28 -4.95
C ILE A 55 7.31 -13.92 -5.36
N GLN A 56 8.27 -14.39 -4.58
CA GLN A 56 9.68 -14.30 -4.92
C GLN A 56 10.14 -15.66 -5.47
N LEU A 57 10.58 -15.67 -6.72
CA LEU A 57 11.32 -16.76 -7.33
C LEU A 57 12.82 -16.39 -7.34
N GLU A 58 13.68 -17.31 -7.77
CA GLU A 58 15.14 -17.10 -7.73
C GLU A 58 15.58 -15.85 -8.50
N GLU A 59 15.01 -15.63 -9.69
CA GLU A 59 15.36 -14.48 -10.55
C GLU A 59 14.18 -13.53 -10.78
N ASP A 60 12.96 -13.92 -10.41
CA ASP A 60 11.74 -13.16 -10.72
C ASP A 60 10.98 -12.75 -9.45
N MET A 61 10.34 -11.60 -9.50
CA MET A 61 9.41 -11.15 -8.48
C MET A 61 8.05 -10.84 -9.10
N LYS A 62 6.98 -11.39 -8.52
CA LYS A 62 5.60 -11.08 -8.88
C LYS A 62 4.90 -10.41 -7.71
N ILE A 63 4.30 -9.26 -7.96
CA ILE A 63 3.53 -8.50 -6.98
C ILE A 63 2.11 -8.35 -7.49
N THR A 64 1.15 -8.82 -6.72
CA THR A 64 -0.28 -8.61 -6.98
C THR A 64 -0.79 -7.47 -6.09
N LEU A 65 -1.49 -6.54 -6.71
CA LEU A 65 -2.11 -5.40 -6.06
C LEU A 65 -3.63 -5.55 -6.06
N GLN A 66 -4.27 -5.10 -4.97
CA GLN A 66 -5.72 -4.96 -4.90
C GLN A 66 -6.08 -3.52 -4.60
N LYS A 67 -7.17 -3.04 -5.22
CA LYS A 67 -7.69 -1.70 -4.96
C LYS A 67 -8.25 -1.61 -3.53
N THR A 68 -8.02 -0.47 -2.89
CA THR A 68 -8.59 -0.05 -1.62
C THR A 68 -8.58 1.48 -1.57
N ASP A 69 -8.62 2.11 -0.40
CA ASP A 69 -8.63 3.57 -0.28
C ASP A 69 -7.65 4.12 0.74
N TYR A 70 -7.46 5.44 0.67
CA TYR A 70 -6.54 6.18 1.53
C TYR A 70 -6.95 6.15 3.01
N ALA A 71 -8.26 6.05 3.31
CA ALA A 71 -8.74 5.94 4.69
C ALA A 71 -8.25 4.65 5.34
N HIS A 72 -8.32 3.54 4.60
CA HIS A 72 -7.79 2.26 5.03
C HIS A 72 -6.27 2.33 5.28
N PHE A 73 -5.50 2.95 4.39
CA PHE A 73 -4.05 3.14 4.59
C PHE A 73 -3.72 3.90 5.87
N LEU A 74 -4.39 5.03 6.12
CA LEU A 74 -4.17 5.82 7.32
C LEU A 74 -4.58 5.06 8.58
N TYR A 75 -5.72 4.37 8.55
CA TYR A 75 -6.17 3.53 9.65
C TYR A 75 -5.14 2.44 10.00
N ALA A 76 -4.66 1.71 8.99
CA ALA A 76 -3.67 0.64 9.17
C ALA A 76 -2.27 1.14 9.62
N LYS A 77 -1.98 2.43 9.40
CA LYS A 77 -0.77 3.10 9.92
C LYS A 77 -0.92 3.50 11.38
N GLN A 78 -2.11 3.93 11.79
CA GLN A 78 -2.39 4.41 13.15
C GLN A 78 -2.71 3.28 14.12
N PHE A 79 -3.39 2.22 13.66
CA PHE A 79 -3.91 1.15 14.50
C PHE A 79 -3.35 -0.22 14.11
N SER A 80 -3.31 -1.13 15.08
CA SER A 80 -2.96 -2.53 14.82
C SER A 80 -4.09 -3.23 14.07
N VAL A 81 -3.84 -3.57 12.81
CA VAL A 81 -4.75 -4.36 11.97
C VAL A 81 -4.18 -5.76 11.81
N ASN A 82 -5.05 -6.77 11.78
CA ASN A 82 -4.63 -8.14 11.45
C ASN A 82 -3.84 -8.15 10.14
N HIS A 83 -2.71 -8.85 10.11
CA HIS A 83 -1.80 -8.89 8.96
C HIS A 83 -2.50 -9.20 7.62
N LYS A 84 -3.57 -10.00 7.64
CA LYS A 84 -4.38 -10.36 6.46
C LYS A 84 -5.08 -9.14 5.83
N TYR A 85 -5.46 -8.17 6.65
CA TYR A 85 -6.20 -6.98 6.23
C TYR A 85 -5.33 -5.72 6.24
N LYS A 86 -4.04 -5.84 6.54
CA LYS A 86 -3.15 -4.68 6.64
C LYS A 86 -2.94 -4.06 5.26
N CYS A 87 -3.26 -2.78 5.11
CA CYS A 87 -2.91 -2.02 3.92
C CYS A 87 -1.38 -1.89 3.78
N ARG A 88 -0.84 -2.36 2.66
CA ARG A 88 0.57 -2.23 2.26
C ARG A 88 0.64 -1.37 1.02
N GLY A 89 0.60 -0.05 1.21
CA GLY A 89 0.61 0.92 0.12
C GLY A 89 1.88 0.79 -0.74
N VAL A 90 1.72 0.88 -2.05
CA VAL A 90 2.84 0.91 -3.00
C VAL A 90 3.27 2.36 -3.21
N VAL A 91 4.57 2.61 -3.08
CA VAL A 91 5.17 3.92 -3.36
C VAL A 91 6.37 3.73 -4.28
N ALA A 92 6.46 4.57 -5.31
CA ALA A 92 7.65 4.65 -6.13
C ALA A 92 8.66 5.57 -5.45
N ASN A 93 9.90 5.09 -5.31
CA ASN A 93 11.02 5.91 -4.87
C ASN A 93 12.07 5.89 -5.98
N GLY A 94 12.73 7.02 -6.20
CA GLY A 94 13.83 7.15 -7.15
C GLY A 94 15.07 7.67 -6.43
N VAL A 95 16.22 7.17 -6.85
CA VAL A 95 17.53 7.78 -6.57
C VAL A 95 17.96 8.44 -7.87
N ILE A 96 18.19 9.75 -7.85
CA ILE A 96 18.47 10.53 -9.06
C ILE A 96 19.93 10.95 -9.02
N LEU A 97 20.76 10.40 -9.92
CA LEU A 97 22.14 10.84 -10.07
C LEU A 97 22.20 11.99 -11.07
N THR A 98 22.66 13.14 -10.59
CA THR A 98 22.93 14.33 -11.41
C THR A 98 24.25 14.18 -12.18
N LYS A 99 24.43 14.99 -13.24
CA LYS A 99 25.63 14.93 -14.10
C LYS A 99 26.91 15.31 -13.36
N ASP A 100 26.80 16.16 -12.35
CA ASP A 100 27.86 16.58 -11.44
C ASP A 100 27.96 15.69 -10.19
N GLU A 101 27.43 14.46 -10.27
CA GLU A 101 27.64 13.36 -9.33
C GLU A 101 26.98 13.53 -7.94
N PHE A 102 25.92 14.34 -7.84
CA PHE A 102 25.08 14.40 -6.64
C PHE A 102 23.86 13.46 -6.75
N LEU A 103 23.50 12.84 -5.63
CA LEU A 103 22.30 12.01 -5.43
C LEU A 103 21.12 12.79 -4.85
#